data_AF-A0A024BR56-F1
#
_entry.id   AF-A0A024BR56-F1
#
_cell.length_a   1.000
_cell.length_b   1.000
_cell.length_c   1.000
_cell.angle_alpha   90.00
_cell.angle_beta   90.00
_cell.angle_gamma   90.00
#
_symmetry.space_group_name_H-M   'P 1'
#
loop_
_entity.id
_entity.type
_entity.pdbx_description
1 polymer ?
#
loop_
_entity_poly.entity_id
_entity_poly.type
_entity_poly.pdbx_seq_one_letter_code
_entity_poly.pdbx_strand_id
1 'polypeptide(L)'
;VNVKETGKVLLVNYKDLENLDITEIPTAQFLHDGGYDSTKRYVLMAANQSNKIAVVDTKEGKRTAIVDVDKIPHPGRGANFVHPVCGPVWATGHLGSEKISLIGTDPKKNAKYAWKVCETLDAQGGGNLFIKTHPNS
;
A
#
# COMPACT_ATOMS: atom_id res chain seq x y z
N VAL A 1 -12.43 1.04 5.61
CA VAL A 1 -13.28 0.59 4.47
C VAL A 1 -12.82 1.30 3.22
N ASN A 2 -12.70 0.59 2.09
CA ASN A 2 -12.37 1.21 0.80
C ASN A 2 -13.64 1.44 -0.01
N VAL A 3 -13.83 2.67 -0.49
CA VAL A 3 -14.92 3.03 -1.40
C VAL A 3 -14.31 3.18 -2.78
N LYS A 4 -14.42 2.11 -3.58
CA LYS A 4 -13.56 1.85 -4.74
C LYS A 4 -13.69 2.90 -5.83
N GLU A 5 -14.91 3.18 -6.25
CA GLU A 5 -15.24 4.02 -7.40
C GLU A 5 -14.94 5.51 -7.11
N THR A 6 -15.16 5.94 -5.87
CA THR A 6 -14.92 7.32 -5.44
C THR A 6 -13.49 7.58 -4.97
N GLY A 7 -12.69 6.51 -4.80
CA GLY A 7 -11.30 6.62 -4.38
C GLY A 7 -11.13 7.13 -2.95
N LYS A 8 -11.99 6.69 -2.04
CA LYS A 8 -12.00 7.13 -0.64
C LYS A 8 -11.65 5.98 0.29
N VAL A 9 -10.83 6.26 1.30
CA VAL A 9 -10.63 5.38 2.46
C VAL A 9 -11.42 5.95 3.62
N LEU A 10 -12.30 5.12 4.21
CA LEU A 10 -13.03 5.47 5.42
C LEU A 10 -12.36 4.81 6.62
N LEU A 11 -11.93 5.63 7.59
CA LEU A 11 -11.60 5.15 8.93
C LEU A 11 -12.88 5.28 9.76
N VAL A 12 -13.44 4.14 10.11
CA VAL A 12 -14.71 4.03 10.84
C VAL A 12 -14.39 3.71 12.29
N ASN A 13 -14.69 4.63 13.20
CA ASN A 13 -14.56 4.42 14.62
C ASN A 13 -15.79 3.64 15.12
N TYR A 14 -15.56 2.41 15.55
CA TYR A 14 -16.60 1.49 16.00
C TYR A 14 -16.78 1.47 17.53
N LYS A 15 -16.21 2.45 18.25
CA LYS A 15 -16.36 2.56 19.71
C LYS A 15 -17.82 2.79 20.12
N ASP A 16 -18.55 3.52 19.29
CA ASP A 16 -19.98 3.80 19.44
C ASP A 16 -20.63 3.59 18.07
N LEU A 17 -21.52 2.60 17.98
CA LEU A 17 -22.21 2.26 16.74
C LEU A 17 -23.50 3.07 16.54
N GLU A 18 -24.00 3.74 17.57
CA GLU A 18 -25.16 4.63 17.49
C GLU A 18 -24.72 6.02 17.00
N ASN A 19 -23.54 6.48 17.45
CA ASN A 19 -22.95 7.78 17.08
C ASN A 19 -21.64 7.60 16.28
N LEU A 20 -21.75 7.02 15.08
CA LEU A 20 -20.59 6.70 14.24
C LEU A 20 -19.74 7.94 13.91
N ASP A 21 -18.46 7.85 14.26
CA ASP A 21 -17.42 8.80 13.85
C ASP A 21 -16.65 8.19 12.66
N ILE A 22 -16.67 8.90 11.52
CA ILE A 22 -16.07 8.45 10.26
C ILE A 22 -15.16 9.55 9.72
N THR A 23 -13.88 9.22 9.55
CA THR A 23 -12.94 10.05 8.79
C THR A 23 -12.90 9.56 7.34
N GLU A 24 -13.35 10.42 6.42
CA GLU A 24 -13.25 10.18 4.98
C GLU A 24 -11.94 10.76 4.43
N ILE A 25 -11.10 9.90 3.82
CA ILE A 25 -9.78 10.26 3.32
C ILE A 25 -9.77 10.13 1.79
N PRO A 26 -9.67 11.24 1.04
CA PRO A 26 -9.51 11.19 -0.41
C PRO A 26 -8.17 10.57 -0.81
N THR A 27 -8.19 9.62 -1.73
CA THR A 27 -6.98 8.92 -2.22
C THR A 27 -6.90 8.93 -3.74
N ALA A 28 -7.17 7.80 -4.40
CA ALA A 28 -7.19 7.63 -5.86
C ALA A 28 -8.31 6.65 -6.23
N GLN A 29 -8.94 6.85 -7.39
CA GLN A 29 -10.04 5.99 -7.87
C GLN A 29 -9.58 4.56 -8.14
N PHE A 30 -10.54 3.63 -8.06
CA PHE A 30 -10.34 2.19 -8.24
C PHE A 30 -9.51 1.55 -7.13
N LEU A 31 -9.73 1.98 -5.88
CA LEU A 31 -9.17 1.28 -4.73
C LEU A 31 -9.62 -0.19 -4.76
N HIS A 32 -8.70 -1.09 -4.41
CA HIS A 32 -8.94 -2.52 -4.42
C HIS A 32 -8.45 -3.11 -3.09
N ASP A 33 -7.38 -3.87 -3.13
CA ASP A 33 -6.72 -4.59 -2.05
C ASP A 33 -5.49 -3.84 -1.54
N GLY A 34 -4.85 -4.38 -0.51
CA GLY A 34 -3.74 -3.76 0.19
C GLY A 34 -3.58 -4.26 1.61
N GLY A 35 -2.58 -3.73 2.31
CA GLY A 35 -2.23 -4.20 3.63
C GLY A 35 -1.42 -3.20 4.44
N TYR A 36 -1.25 -3.55 5.71
CA TYR A 36 -0.43 -2.78 6.62
C TYR A 36 1.07 -2.94 6.30
N ASP A 37 1.81 -1.87 6.52
CA ASP A 37 3.25 -1.91 6.65
C ASP A 37 3.68 -2.78 7.87
N SER A 38 4.97 -3.07 7.97
CA SER A 38 5.52 -3.89 9.06
C SER A 38 5.21 -3.36 10.47
N THR A 39 5.03 -2.05 10.64
CA THR A 39 4.72 -1.42 11.94
C THR A 39 3.23 -1.40 12.27
N LYS A 40 2.36 -1.79 11.32
CA LYS A 40 0.90 -1.74 11.44
C LYS A 40 0.34 -0.32 11.66
N ARG A 41 1.05 0.71 11.18
CA ARG A 41 0.61 2.11 11.26
C ARG A 41 0.10 2.63 9.92
N TYR A 42 0.73 2.24 8.84
CA TYR A 42 0.40 2.72 7.51
C TYR A 42 -0.28 1.61 6.73
N VAL A 43 -1.40 1.93 6.09
CA VAL A 43 -2.06 1.03 5.14
C VAL A 43 -1.70 1.48 3.74
N LEU A 44 -1.20 0.53 2.94
CA LEU A 44 -0.89 0.70 1.53
C LEU A 44 -1.95 -0.03 0.71
N MET A 45 -2.75 0.71 -0.05
CA MET A 45 -3.85 0.18 -0.88
C MET A 45 -3.59 0.42 -2.36
N ALA A 46 -3.79 -0.60 -3.18
CA ALA A 46 -3.75 -0.47 -4.63
C ALA A 46 -4.99 0.27 -5.15
N ALA A 47 -4.76 1.35 -5.89
CA ALA A 47 -5.70 1.98 -6.81
C ALA A 47 -5.40 1.43 -8.21
N ASN A 48 -5.87 0.21 -8.48
CA ASN A 48 -5.25 -0.67 -9.47
C ASN A 48 -5.36 -0.13 -10.91
N GLN A 49 -6.55 0.26 -11.36
CA GLN A 49 -6.76 0.85 -12.70
C GLN A 49 -6.15 2.26 -12.83
N SER A 50 -5.65 2.83 -11.73
CA SER A 50 -4.91 4.08 -11.72
C SER A 50 -3.39 3.89 -11.69
N ASN A 51 -2.89 2.64 -11.63
CA ASN A 51 -1.46 2.29 -11.47
C ASN A 51 -0.79 2.98 -10.28
N LYS A 52 -1.51 3.05 -9.14
CA LYS A 52 -1.09 3.79 -7.96
C LYS A 52 -1.24 2.96 -6.69
N ILE A 53 -0.40 3.23 -5.69
CA ILE A 53 -0.55 2.79 -4.31
C ILE A 53 -0.85 4.00 -3.42
N ALA A 54 -2.01 4.01 -2.79
CA ALA A 54 -2.38 5.00 -1.80
C ALA A 54 -1.85 4.60 -0.41
N VAL A 55 -1.21 5.54 0.28
CA VAL A 55 -0.68 5.35 1.63
C VAL A 55 -1.48 6.20 2.61
N VAL A 56 -2.05 5.56 3.63
CA VAL A 56 -2.81 6.22 4.70
C VAL A 56 -2.16 5.95 6.05
N ASP A 57 -1.89 7.01 6.81
CA ASP A 57 -1.51 6.92 8.22
C ASP A 57 -2.79 6.70 9.05
N THR A 58 -2.97 5.49 9.58
CA THR A 58 -4.17 5.16 10.35
C THR A 58 -4.17 5.77 11.75
N LYS A 59 -3.01 6.21 12.25
CA LYS A 59 -2.90 6.91 13.53
C LYS A 59 -3.38 8.35 13.40
N GLU A 60 -2.95 9.04 12.35
CA GLU A 60 -3.27 10.46 12.13
C GLU A 60 -4.56 10.67 11.32
N GLY A 61 -5.10 9.60 10.74
CA GLY A 61 -6.30 9.64 9.91
C GLY A 61 -6.13 10.41 8.61
N LYS A 62 -4.94 10.35 7.99
CA LYS A 62 -4.59 11.17 6.82
C LYS A 62 -3.88 10.39 5.73
N ARG A 63 -4.12 10.77 4.48
CA ARG A 63 -3.32 10.32 3.34
C ARG A 63 -1.90 10.87 3.46
N THR A 64 -0.92 9.99 3.44
CA THR A 64 0.51 10.36 3.48
C THR A 64 1.10 10.50 2.09
N ALA A 65 0.71 9.63 1.15
CA ALA A 65 1.25 9.63 -0.20
C ALA A 65 0.32 8.93 -1.20
N ILE A 66 0.56 9.21 -2.48
CA ILE A 66 0.13 8.41 -3.62
C ILE A 66 1.40 8.06 -4.39
N VAL A 67 1.70 6.77 -4.53
CA VAL A 67 2.92 6.28 -5.16
C VAL A 67 2.58 5.68 -6.50
N ASP A 68 3.19 6.17 -7.57
CA ASP A 68 3.08 5.57 -8.89
C ASP A 68 3.87 4.26 -8.96
N VAL A 69 3.25 3.23 -9.53
CA VAL A 69 3.82 1.90 -9.75
C VAL A 69 3.51 1.43 -11.17
N ASP A 70 3.87 0.19 -11.49
CA ASP A 70 3.61 -0.38 -12.81
C ASP A 70 2.11 -0.77 -12.99
N LYS A 71 1.78 -1.39 -14.12
CA LYS A 71 0.41 -1.61 -14.59
C LYS A 71 -0.39 -2.55 -13.69
N ILE A 72 -1.52 -2.06 -13.18
CA ILE A 72 -2.52 -2.85 -12.43
C ILE A 72 -1.87 -3.56 -11.23
N PRO A 73 -1.40 -2.82 -10.21
CA PRO A 73 -0.86 -3.43 -9.00
C PRO A 73 -1.93 -4.29 -8.32
N HIS A 74 -1.55 -5.49 -7.87
CA HIS A 74 -2.42 -6.43 -7.20
C HIS A 74 -1.68 -7.14 -6.05
N PRO A 75 -1.55 -6.48 -4.89
CA PRO A 75 -0.71 -6.96 -3.79
C PRO A 75 -1.29 -8.12 -2.98
N GLY A 76 -2.60 -8.35 -3.01
CA GLY A 76 -3.30 -8.99 -1.90
C GLY A 76 -3.15 -8.15 -0.63
N ARG A 77 -2.37 -8.63 0.34
CA ARG A 77 -1.96 -7.84 1.52
C ARG A 77 -0.54 -7.25 1.38
N GLY A 78 0.14 -7.59 0.30
CA GLY A 78 1.55 -7.30 0.06
C GLY A 78 2.50 -8.13 0.94
N ALA A 79 3.79 -7.83 0.80
CA ALA A 79 4.87 -8.49 1.51
C ALA A 79 5.77 -7.43 2.17
N ASN A 80 6.00 -7.56 3.48
CA ASN A 80 6.87 -6.66 4.24
C ASN A 80 8.20 -7.33 4.54
N PHE A 81 9.32 -6.66 4.30
CA PHE A 81 10.66 -7.13 4.68
C PHE A 81 11.64 -5.94 4.80
N VAL A 82 12.86 -6.21 5.27
CA VAL A 82 13.91 -5.19 5.36
C VAL A 82 14.82 -5.32 4.14
N HIS A 83 14.81 -4.31 3.28
CA HIS A 83 15.73 -4.22 2.15
C HIS A 83 17.12 -3.76 2.63
N PRO A 84 18.24 -4.35 2.17
CA PRO A 84 19.58 -4.01 2.63
C PRO A 84 19.95 -2.53 2.46
N VAL A 85 19.42 -1.86 1.43
CA VAL A 85 19.72 -0.46 1.13
C VAL A 85 18.60 0.49 1.58
N CYS A 86 17.34 0.07 1.41
CA CYS A 86 16.18 0.95 1.59
C CYS A 86 15.63 0.94 3.02
N GLY A 87 16.03 -0.04 3.83
CA GLY A 87 15.38 -0.33 5.10
C GLY A 87 14.03 -1.02 4.89
N PRO A 88 13.07 -0.84 5.82
CA PRO A 88 11.74 -1.45 5.70
C PRO A 88 11.02 -1.08 4.40
N VAL A 89 10.55 -2.10 3.68
CA VAL A 89 9.77 -1.96 2.45
C VAL A 89 8.50 -2.81 2.50
N TRP A 90 7.50 -2.37 1.73
CA TRP A 90 6.30 -3.14 1.40
C TRP A 90 6.27 -3.36 -0.11
N ALA A 91 5.99 -4.59 -0.54
CA ALA A 91 6.07 -5.00 -1.93
C ALA A 91 4.71 -5.36 -2.53
N THR A 92 4.54 -5.05 -3.83
CA THR A 92 3.40 -5.45 -4.65
C THR A 92 3.86 -6.03 -5.98
N GLY A 93 3.19 -7.09 -6.43
CA GLY A 93 3.23 -7.54 -7.82
C GLY A 93 2.18 -6.81 -8.67
N HIS A 94 2.19 -7.11 -9.97
CA HIS A 94 1.34 -6.46 -10.97
C HIS A 94 0.63 -7.50 -11.86
N LEU A 95 -0.65 -7.25 -12.15
CA LEU A 95 -1.39 -8.04 -13.12
C LEU A 95 -1.00 -7.66 -14.56
N GLY A 96 -0.75 -6.38 -14.80
CA GLY A 96 -0.50 -5.82 -16.13
C GLY A 96 0.96 -5.86 -16.58
N SER A 97 1.90 -6.30 -15.74
CA SER A 97 3.32 -6.42 -16.06
C SER A 97 4.03 -7.41 -15.14
N GLU A 98 5.25 -7.79 -15.51
CA GLU A 98 6.13 -8.68 -14.75
C GLU A 98 6.77 -8.04 -13.53
N LYS A 99 6.55 -6.74 -13.30
CA LYS A 99 7.27 -6.00 -12.28
C LYS A 99 6.83 -6.35 -10.86
N ILE A 100 7.74 -6.22 -9.91
CA ILE A 100 7.48 -6.12 -8.47
C ILE A 100 8.03 -4.79 -7.99
N SER A 101 7.18 -3.95 -7.40
CA SER A 101 7.60 -2.65 -6.84
C SER A 101 7.82 -2.76 -5.34
N LEU A 102 8.98 -2.29 -4.86
CA LEU A 102 9.34 -2.22 -3.45
C LEU A 102 9.21 -0.77 -2.96
N ILE A 103 8.24 -0.51 -2.08
CA ILE A 103 7.94 0.84 -1.57
C ILE A 103 8.52 0.99 -0.16
N GLY A 104 9.33 2.02 0.07
CA GLY A 104 9.86 2.31 1.41
C GLY A 104 8.77 2.73 2.40
N THR A 105 8.80 2.19 3.63
CA THR A 105 7.72 2.37 4.63
C THR A 105 8.19 3.01 5.95
N ASP A 106 9.45 3.44 6.05
CA ASP A 106 9.99 4.05 7.27
C ASP A 106 10.35 5.53 7.08
N PRO A 107 9.38 6.45 7.27
CA PRO A 107 9.61 7.89 7.17
C PRO A 107 10.51 8.48 8.27
N LYS A 108 10.82 7.72 9.34
CA LYS A 108 11.62 8.25 10.45
C LYS A 108 13.11 7.99 10.26
N LYS A 109 13.52 6.74 9.99
CA LYS A 109 14.95 6.40 9.87
C LYS A 109 15.40 6.32 8.41
N ASN A 110 14.48 6.07 7.47
CA ASN A 110 14.77 5.89 6.05
C ASN A 110 14.01 6.91 5.18
N ALA A 111 13.93 8.16 5.64
CA ALA A 111 13.11 9.23 5.04
C ALA A 111 13.38 9.47 3.54
N LYS A 112 14.61 9.22 3.06
CA LYS A 112 14.95 9.33 1.62
C LYS A 112 14.12 8.40 0.72
N TYR A 113 13.73 7.23 1.23
CA TYR A 113 13.00 6.19 0.50
C TYR A 113 11.53 6.06 0.89
N ALA A 114 11.11 6.70 1.99
CA ALA A 114 9.74 6.62 2.45
C ALA A 114 8.76 7.10 1.37
N TRP A 115 7.76 6.26 1.09
CA TRP A 115 6.70 6.51 0.13
C TRP A 115 7.17 6.71 -1.30
N LYS A 116 8.27 6.04 -1.66
CA LYS A 116 8.79 5.97 -3.03
C LYS A 116 9.06 4.51 -3.38
N VAL A 117 8.92 4.19 -4.66
CA VAL A 117 9.47 2.94 -5.20
C VAL A 117 10.98 3.02 -5.07
N CYS A 118 11.56 2.23 -4.16
CA CYS A 118 12.99 2.18 -3.95
C CYS A 118 13.68 1.31 -5.01
N GLU A 119 13.00 0.24 -5.42
CA GLU A 119 13.50 -0.71 -6.41
C GLU A 119 12.32 -1.38 -7.12
N THR A 120 12.54 -1.74 -8.38
CA THR A 120 11.62 -2.54 -9.18
C THR A 120 12.35 -3.79 -9.64
N LEU A 121 11.76 -4.96 -9.40
CA LEU A 121 12.29 -6.26 -9.80
C LEU A 121 11.46 -6.83 -10.95
N ASP A 122 12.07 -7.70 -11.75
CA ASP A 122 11.37 -8.48 -12.78
C ASP A 122 11.05 -9.87 -12.23
N ALA A 123 9.77 -10.24 -12.29
CA ALA A 123 9.28 -11.57 -11.94
C ALA A 123 9.08 -12.43 -13.20
N GLN A 124 8.36 -13.55 -13.05
CA GLN A 124 8.17 -14.53 -14.12
C GLN A 124 7.35 -14.01 -15.33
N GLY A 125 6.56 -12.95 -15.14
CA GLY A 125 5.64 -12.43 -16.14
C GLY A 125 4.49 -11.64 -15.51
N GLY A 126 3.61 -11.09 -16.34
CA GLY A 126 2.35 -10.50 -15.90
C GLY A 126 1.39 -11.52 -15.29
N GLY A 127 0.31 -11.03 -14.68
CA GLY A 127 -0.68 -11.88 -14.00
C GLY A 127 -0.35 -12.22 -12.55
N ASN A 128 0.55 -11.46 -11.90
CA ASN A 128 0.81 -11.65 -10.48
C ASN A 128 -0.41 -11.21 -9.65
N LEU A 129 -1.00 -12.17 -8.92
CA LEU A 129 -2.13 -11.92 -8.02
C LEU A 129 -1.70 -11.71 -6.57
N PHE A 130 -0.61 -12.35 -6.15
CA PHE A 130 -0.18 -12.38 -4.76
C PHE A 130 1.34 -12.39 -4.66
N ILE A 131 1.84 -11.69 -3.64
CA ILE A 131 3.23 -11.73 -3.19
C ILE A 131 3.27 -12.08 -1.71
N LYS A 132 4.30 -12.81 -1.28
CA LYS A 132 4.42 -13.26 0.11
C LYS A 132 5.87 -13.33 0.59
N THR A 133 6.02 -13.11 1.89
CA THR A 133 7.25 -13.34 2.66
C THR A 133 6.86 -13.59 4.13
N HIS A 134 7.84 -13.96 4.95
CA HIS A 134 7.73 -14.08 6.39
C HIS A 134 9.03 -13.60 7.06
N PRO A 135 9.00 -13.01 8.27
CA PRO A 135 10.21 -12.57 8.97
C PRO A 135 11.28 -13.65 9.27
N ASN A 136 10.93 -14.93 9.12
CA ASN A 136 11.80 -16.08 9.39
C ASN A 136 12.06 -16.95 8.15
N SER A 137 11.82 -16.41 6.96
CA SER A 137 12.13 -17.07 5.69
C SER A 137 13.52 -16.73 5.20
#